data_AF-A0A1C0STA0-F1
#
_entry.id   AF-A0A1C0STA0-F1
#
_cell.length_a   1.000
_cell.length_b   1.000
_cell.length_c   1.000
_cell.angle_alpha   90.00
_cell.angle_beta   90.00
_cell.angle_gamma   90.00
#
_symmetry.space_group_name_H-M   'P 1'
#
loop_
_entity.id
_entity.type
_entity.pdbx_description
1 polymer ?
#
loop_
_entity_poly.entity_id
_entity_poly.type
_entity_poly.pdbx_seq_one_letter_code
_entity_poly.pdbx_strand_id
1 'polypeptide(L)'
;MPRFDDTQTLAAYIIGRLGFDRTIEAPLLDESDLGTVIDLCQLIGRLISSPWSTEIPPSTPDATETAFQALRRDAVCLVETLRRWVRTNVPEELHARGYTIVFGWANRKRQVLEDDQLSDLLKKAFRKALALEARASSQPLRSDDFLKEEIGLTALAERIGVNRKGLAAVADALGFLPERDWYRSPVKFDPTEADAIEFHCRQMVTRMEVATALGMASQDVQPLVDAGFIREFRNVTANGPGGFRFLRSDLETILGTLAARAQKNSDATSIAFFTYAKNNGVRMGHLATSILQGRNEIAPGAPGKPGFRSIGVVCEPGQSLPATSRAATRIIKRPAELLSLVESETELNITRETLIRLTEEGHLGTRGSGACTWLDKASVLDFATHHRNAREFLPYFGGSLDELIEIMADNDIDPLLARRPKRESHSVNIIYRYSDLAAVFKLRHDPTRFDDPVFNAFWSKVRELGGTLPPYLQFPSKLPVSGQLISNGKRKFAFFVTFDPTAGILAFEGKRQASEFKRIEMPIADESQSLARLEQVLSALADKSPKRH
;
A
#
# COMPACT_ATOMS: atom_id res chain seq x y z
N MET A 1 -21.23 -22.26 -36.45
CA MET A 1 -20.23 -22.11 -37.53
C MET A 1 -20.98 -21.93 -38.85
N PRO A 2 -20.51 -21.08 -39.77
CA PRO A 2 -21.07 -21.02 -41.12
C PRO A 2 -20.81 -22.35 -41.83
N ARG A 3 -21.79 -22.90 -42.55
CA ARG A 3 -21.57 -24.06 -43.44
C ARG A 3 -20.69 -23.59 -44.60
N PHE A 4 -19.58 -24.27 -44.84
CA PHE A 4 -18.73 -24.02 -45.98
C PHE A 4 -19.49 -24.33 -47.28
N ASP A 5 -19.24 -23.57 -48.33
CA ASP A 5 -19.73 -23.87 -49.67
C ASP A 5 -18.96 -25.12 -50.14
N ASP A 6 -19.65 -26.25 -50.35
CA ASP A 6 -19.04 -27.58 -50.61
C ASP A 6 -18.11 -27.60 -51.85
N THR A 7 -18.10 -26.51 -52.63
CA THR A 7 -17.30 -26.33 -53.85
C THR A 7 -15.93 -25.69 -53.64
N GLN A 8 -15.60 -25.19 -52.44
CA GLN A 8 -14.37 -24.42 -52.21
C GLN A 8 -13.50 -24.99 -51.09
N THR A 9 -13.27 -26.30 -51.11
CA THR A 9 -12.46 -27.04 -50.13
C THR A 9 -11.01 -27.21 -50.56
N LEU A 10 -10.12 -27.55 -49.63
CA LEU A 10 -8.73 -27.94 -49.92
C LEU A 10 -8.66 -29.14 -50.89
N ALA A 11 -9.56 -30.11 -50.72
CA ALA A 11 -9.65 -31.26 -51.60
C ALA A 11 -9.99 -30.83 -53.04
N ALA A 12 -10.99 -29.96 -53.20
CA ALA A 12 -11.35 -29.42 -54.51
C ALA A 12 -10.20 -28.61 -55.13
N TYR A 13 -9.46 -27.84 -54.33
CA TYR A 13 -8.29 -27.09 -54.78
C TYR A 13 -7.20 -28.01 -55.34
N ILE A 14 -6.86 -29.08 -54.61
CA ILE A 14 -5.84 -30.06 -55.02
C ILE A 14 -6.28 -30.77 -56.32
N ILE A 15 -7.53 -31.22 -56.39
CA ILE A 15 -8.08 -31.88 -57.59
C ILE A 15 -8.04 -30.93 -58.80
N GLY A 16 -8.40 -29.66 -58.60
CA GLY A 16 -8.33 -28.63 -59.64
C GLY A 16 -6.90 -28.30 -60.09
N ARG A 17 -5.93 -28.25 -59.17
CA ARG A 17 -4.50 -28.06 -59.48
C ARG A 17 -3.88 -29.24 -60.25
N LEU A 18 -4.39 -30.46 -60.02
CA LEU A 18 -3.99 -31.65 -60.75
C LEU A 18 -4.66 -31.77 -62.13
N GLY A 19 -5.60 -30.87 -62.46
CA GLY A 19 -6.29 -30.85 -63.76
C GLY A 19 -7.49 -31.80 -63.86
N PHE A 20 -7.95 -32.36 -62.75
CA PHE A 20 -9.10 -33.29 -62.73
C PHE A 20 -10.45 -32.58 -62.52
N ASP A 21 -10.45 -31.29 -62.15
CA ASP A 21 -11.64 -30.45 -61.98
C ASP A 21 -11.30 -28.97 -62.23
N ARG A 22 -12.27 -28.07 -62.07
CA ARG A 22 -12.08 -26.61 -62.17
C ARG A 22 -11.04 -26.12 -61.16
N THR A 23 -10.08 -25.34 -61.65
CA THR A 23 -9.09 -24.66 -60.80
C THR A 23 -9.76 -23.67 -59.86
N ILE A 24 -9.44 -23.78 -58.56
CA ILE A 24 -9.80 -22.80 -57.53
C ILE A 24 -8.60 -21.87 -57.37
N GLU A 25 -8.83 -20.56 -57.45
CA GLU A 25 -7.78 -19.58 -57.23
C GLU A 25 -7.41 -19.51 -55.74
N ALA A 26 -6.11 -19.58 -55.46
CA ALA A 26 -5.53 -19.38 -54.15
C ALA A 26 -4.21 -18.62 -54.32
N PRO A 27 -4.23 -17.28 -54.44
CA PRO A 27 -3.06 -16.50 -54.87
C PRO A 27 -1.79 -16.69 -54.03
N LEU A 28 -1.93 -17.03 -52.74
CA LEU A 28 -0.78 -17.32 -51.87
C LEU A 28 -0.20 -18.72 -52.08
N LEU A 29 -0.93 -19.64 -52.69
CA LEU A 29 -0.62 -21.07 -52.80
C LEU A 29 -0.35 -21.51 -54.24
N ASP A 30 -0.84 -20.75 -55.23
CA ASP A 30 -0.84 -21.14 -56.65
C ASP A 30 0.57 -21.27 -57.25
N GLU A 31 1.57 -20.59 -56.70
CA GLU A 31 2.95 -20.68 -57.17
C GLU A 31 3.74 -21.82 -56.53
N SER A 32 3.22 -22.43 -55.47
CA SER A 32 3.90 -23.47 -54.68
C SER A 32 3.48 -24.87 -55.08
N ASP A 33 4.34 -25.86 -54.85
CA ASP A 33 4.02 -27.26 -55.10
C ASP A 33 2.95 -27.77 -54.11
N LEU A 34 2.20 -28.81 -54.52
CA LEU A 34 1.10 -29.34 -53.70
C LEU A 34 1.56 -29.95 -52.37
N GLY A 35 2.78 -30.47 -52.28
CA GLY A 35 3.34 -30.98 -51.03
C GLY A 35 3.53 -29.85 -50.02
N THR A 36 4.18 -28.76 -50.44
CA THR A 36 4.33 -27.54 -49.63
C THR A 36 2.98 -26.96 -49.23
N VAL A 37 1.99 -26.93 -50.13
CA VAL A 37 0.63 -26.45 -49.81
C VAL A 37 0.00 -27.30 -48.70
N ILE A 38 0.13 -28.62 -48.76
CA ILE A 38 -0.41 -29.53 -47.73
C ILE A 38 0.29 -29.29 -46.40
N ASP A 39 1.63 -29.23 -46.39
CA ASP A 39 2.42 -29.01 -45.18
C ASP A 39 2.11 -27.66 -44.53
N LEU A 40 1.95 -26.63 -45.35
CA LEU A 40 1.56 -25.29 -44.91
C LEU A 40 0.16 -25.29 -44.30
N CYS A 41 -0.82 -25.92 -44.95
CA CYS A 41 -2.18 -26.04 -44.44
C CYS A 41 -2.21 -26.85 -43.12
N GLN A 42 -1.39 -27.88 -42.97
CA GLN A 42 -1.26 -28.60 -41.71
C GLN A 42 -0.66 -27.71 -40.61
N LEU A 43 0.41 -26.98 -40.92
CA LEU A 43 1.10 -26.08 -39.99
C LEU A 43 0.16 -24.98 -39.48
N ILE A 44 -0.43 -24.22 -40.39
CA ILE A 44 -1.32 -23.09 -40.06
C ILE A 44 -2.63 -23.59 -39.46
N GLY A 45 -3.16 -24.71 -39.96
CA GLY A 45 -4.38 -25.32 -39.44
C GLY A 45 -4.27 -25.72 -37.98
N ARG A 46 -3.18 -26.40 -37.63
CA ARG A 46 -2.88 -26.75 -36.23
C ARG A 46 -2.73 -25.53 -35.36
N LEU A 47 -2.07 -24.47 -35.86
CA LEU A 47 -1.92 -23.21 -35.14
C LEU A 47 -3.29 -22.59 -34.87
N ILE A 48 -4.06 -22.27 -35.91
CA ILE A 48 -5.28 -21.46 -35.77
C ILE A 48 -6.47 -22.22 -35.17
N SER A 49 -6.42 -23.56 -35.18
CA SER A 49 -7.48 -24.41 -34.61
C SER A 49 -7.22 -24.83 -33.17
N SER A 50 -6.06 -24.49 -32.61
CA SER A 50 -5.67 -24.91 -31.25
C SER A 50 -5.52 -23.71 -30.31
N PRO A 51 -5.73 -23.89 -28.99
CA PRO A 51 -5.25 -22.95 -27.99
C PRO A 51 -3.73 -22.75 -28.09
N TRP A 52 -3.23 -21.63 -27.54
CA TRP A 52 -1.78 -21.40 -27.50
C TRP A 52 -1.06 -22.48 -26.67
N SER A 53 0.03 -23.01 -27.22
CA SER A 53 0.86 -24.04 -26.59
C SER A 53 2.33 -23.88 -27.00
N THR A 54 3.24 -24.26 -26.10
CA THR A 54 4.68 -24.35 -26.37
C THR A 54 5.05 -25.58 -27.21
N GLU A 55 4.21 -26.62 -27.16
CA GLU A 55 4.36 -27.88 -27.88
C GLU A 55 3.44 -27.92 -29.11
N ILE A 56 3.75 -28.82 -30.05
CA ILE A 56 2.96 -29.00 -31.27
C ILE A 56 1.65 -29.71 -30.87
N PRO A 57 0.48 -29.07 -31.05
CA PRO A 57 -0.80 -29.69 -30.72
C PRO A 57 -1.13 -30.81 -31.71
N PRO A 58 -1.97 -31.78 -31.30
CA PRO A 58 -2.49 -32.80 -32.20
C PRO A 58 -3.31 -32.15 -33.32
N SER A 59 -3.29 -32.75 -34.50
CA SER A 59 -4.07 -32.25 -35.63
C SER A 59 -5.56 -32.53 -35.41
N THR A 60 -6.42 -31.52 -35.54
CA THR A 60 -7.87 -31.73 -35.60
C THR A 60 -8.27 -32.13 -37.03
N PRO A 61 -9.39 -32.87 -37.21
CA PRO A 61 -9.85 -33.31 -38.54
C PRO A 61 -10.06 -32.15 -39.54
N ASP A 62 -10.53 -31.00 -39.06
CA ASP A 62 -10.85 -29.82 -39.89
C ASP A 62 -9.72 -28.78 -39.96
N ALA A 63 -8.55 -29.07 -39.36
CA ALA A 63 -7.44 -28.12 -39.25
C ALA A 63 -6.97 -27.64 -40.63
N THR A 64 -6.72 -28.58 -41.54
CA THR A 64 -6.18 -28.30 -42.88
C THR A 64 -7.16 -27.50 -43.72
N GLU A 65 -8.45 -27.79 -43.61
CA GLU A 65 -9.50 -27.03 -44.29
C GLU A 65 -9.57 -25.60 -43.76
N THR A 66 -9.56 -25.44 -42.43
CA THR A 66 -9.56 -24.12 -41.78
C THR A 66 -8.36 -23.27 -42.22
N ALA A 67 -7.18 -23.90 -42.37
CA ALA A 67 -5.98 -23.25 -42.88
C ALA A 67 -6.12 -22.82 -44.33
N PHE A 68 -6.63 -23.71 -45.18
CA PHE A 68 -6.86 -23.42 -46.59
C PHE A 68 -7.78 -22.21 -46.76
N GLN A 69 -8.87 -22.14 -45.98
CA GLN A 69 -9.77 -20.98 -45.99
C GLN A 69 -9.07 -19.67 -45.59
N ALA A 70 -8.08 -19.74 -44.69
CA ALA A 70 -7.29 -18.58 -44.28
C ALA A 70 -6.23 -18.17 -45.33
N LEU A 71 -5.71 -19.14 -46.08
CA LEU A 71 -4.60 -18.96 -47.03
C LEU A 71 -5.05 -18.68 -48.47
N ARG A 72 -6.24 -19.14 -48.87
CA ARG A 72 -6.71 -19.05 -50.27
C ARG A 72 -7.02 -17.64 -50.77
N ARG A 73 -6.96 -16.63 -49.91
CA ARG A 73 -7.24 -15.23 -50.28
C ARG A 73 -5.93 -14.48 -50.43
N ASP A 74 -5.84 -13.28 -49.87
CA ASP A 74 -4.65 -12.45 -49.87
C ASP A 74 -3.91 -12.51 -48.52
N ALA A 75 -2.70 -11.95 -48.49
CA ALA A 75 -1.87 -11.92 -47.28
C ALA A 75 -2.52 -11.14 -46.13
N VAL A 76 -3.41 -10.18 -46.44
CA VAL A 76 -4.20 -9.43 -45.47
C VAL A 76 -5.16 -10.36 -44.72
N CYS A 77 -5.88 -11.23 -45.45
CA CYS A 77 -6.79 -12.19 -44.85
C CYS A 77 -6.08 -13.16 -43.89
N LEU A 78 -4.87 -13.60 -44.26
CA LEU A 78 -4.03 -14.42 -43.39
C LEU A 78 -3.64 -13.67 -42.11
N VAL A 79 -3.18 -12.41 -42.22
CA VAL A 79 -2.81 -11.58 -41.06
C VAL A 79 -3.98 -11.37 -40.13
N GLU A 80 -5.17 -11.00 -40.64
CA GLU A 80 -6.35 -10.79 -39.80
C GLU A 80 -6.82 -12.09 -39.13
N THR A 81 -6.64 -13.24 -39.81
CA THR A 81 -6.95 -14.55 -39.21
C THR A 81 -6.00 -14.88 -38.08
N LEU A 82 -4.69 -14.71 -38.29
CA LEU A 82 -3.68 -14.90 -37.25
C LEU A 82 -3.87 -13.93 -36.09
N ARG A 83 -4.20 -12.67 -36.39
CA ARG A 83 -4.47 -11.64 -35.39
C ARG A 83 -5.67 -11.99 -34.52
N ARG A 84 -6.78 -12.44 -35.13
CA ARG A 84 -7.94 -12.94 -34.40
C ARG A 84 -7.56 -14.12 -33.51
N TRP A 85 -6.75 -15.05 -34.03
CA TRP A 85 -6.26 -16.18 -33.25
C TRP A 85 -5.42 -15.73 -32.04
N VAL A 86 -4.50 -14.76 -32.21
CA VAL A 86 -3.70 -14.20 -31.11
C VAL A 86 -4.61 -13.64 -30.03
N ARG A 87 -5.59 -12.82 -30.40
CA ARG A 87 -6.55 -12.22 -29.46
C ARG A 87 -7.32 -13.26 -28.64
N THR A 88 -7.74 -14.35 -29.29
CA THR A 88 -8.62 -15.35 -28.66
C THR A 88 -7.85 -16.40 -27.88
N ASN A 89 -6.67 -16.81 -28.35
CA ASN A 89 -6.01 -18.02 -27.85
C ASN A 89 -4.69 -17.76 -27.13
N VAL A 90 -4.08 -16.58 -27.29
CA VAL A 90 -2.78 -16.26 -26.68
C VAL A 90 -3.02 -15.46 -25.40
N PRO A 91 -2.49 -15.91 -24.23
CA PRO A 91 -2.51 -15.13 -23.00
C PRO A 91 -1.97 -13.72 -23.21
N GLU A 92 -2.66 -12.71 -22.66
CA GLU A 92 -2.35 -11.28 -22.85
C GLU A 92 -0.90 -10.95 -22.46
N GLU A 93 -0.37 -11.61 -21.42
CA GLU A 93 1.01 -11.50 -20.95
C GLU A 93 2.07 -11.81 -22.03
N LEU A 94 1.71 -12.63 -23.04
CA LEU A 94 2.62 -13.06 -24.09
C LEU A 94 2.60 -12.13 -25.31
N HIS A 95 1.61 -11.23 -25.43
CA HIS A 95 1.49 -10.36 -26.60
C HIS A 95 2.71 -9.44 -26.77
N ALA A 96 3.39 -9.12 -25.66
CA ALA A 96 4.60 -8.29 -25.64
C ALA A 96 5.92 -9.09 -25.77
N ARG A 97 5.88 -10.43 -25.92
CA ARG A 97 7.07 -11.29 -25.91
C ARG A 97 7.66 -11.59 -27.29
N GLY A 98 7.17 -10.94 -28.35
CA GLY A 98 7.65 -11.12 -29.72
C GLY A 98 7.09 -12.34 -30.44
N TYR A 99 7.13 -12.31 -31.76
CA TYR A 99 6.46 -13.29 -32.61
C TYR A 99 7.11 -14.68 -32.54
N THR A 100 8.41 -14.76 -32.21
CA THR A 100 9.12 -16.03 -32.05
C THR A 100 8.62 -16.81 -30.84
N ILE A 101 8.19 -16.12 -29.78
CA ILE A 101 7.60 -16.75 -28.58
C ILE A 101 6.12 -17.04 -28.82
N VAL A 102 5.36 -16.07 -29.34
CA VAL A 102 3.91 -16.22 -29.56
C VAL A 102 3.60 -17.34 -30.56
N PHE A 103 4.32 -17.39 -31.69
CA PHE A 103 4.13 -18.43 -32.70
C PHE A 103 5.10 -19.61 -32.53
N GLY A 104 6.01 -19.56 -31.55
CA GLY A 104 6.79 -20.68 -31.01
C GLY A 104 7.17 -21.79 -32.01
N TRP A 105 6.54 -22.94 -31.84
CA TRP A 105 6.78 -24.12 -32.67
C TRP A 105 6.40 -23.92 -34.14
N ALA A 106 5.37 -23.11 -34.43
CA ALA A 106 4.96 -22.83 -35.80
C ALA A 106 6.00 -21.99 -36.54
N ASN A 107 6.62 -21.01 -35.85
CA ASN A 107 7.74 -20.26 -36.40
C ASN A 107 8.99 -21.14 -36.62
N ARG A 108 9.25 -22.16 -35.79
CA ARG A 108 10.33 -23.12 -36.05
C ARG A 108 10.02 -24.02 -37.24
N LYS A 109 8.79 -24.52 -37.35
CA LYS A 109 8.36 -25.38 -38.46
C LYS A 109 8.34 -24.65 -39.79
N ARG A 110 8.00 -23.36 -39.83
CA ARG A 110 8.06 -22.57 -41.07
C ARG A 110 9.47 -22.53 -41.67
N GLN A 111 10.53 -22.60 -40.85
CA GLN A 111 11.92 -22.56 -41.31
C GLN A 111 12.34 -23.82 -42.07
N VAL A 112 11.51 -24.87 -42.02
CA VAL A 112 11.76 -26.16 -42.67
C VAL A 112 10.88 -26.32 -43.93
N LEU A 113 10.07 -25.32 -44.28
CA LEU A 113 9.33 -25.31 -45.55
C LEU A 113 10.32 -25.18 -46.70
N GLU A 114 10.07 -25.92 -47.79
CA GLU A 114 10.94 -25.91 -48.97
C GLU A 114 10.80 -24.60 -49.79
N ASP A 115 9.63 -23.95 -49.70
CA ASP A 115 9.36 -22.67 -50.36
C ASP A 115 9.77 -21.49 -49.46
N ASP A 116 10.91 -20.87 -49.80
CA ASP A 116 11.45 -19.69 -49.13
C ASP A 116 10.52 -18.48 -49.18
N GLN A 117 9.77 -18.30 -50.28
CA GLN A 117 8.87 -17.16 -50.44
C GLN A 117 7.68 -17.27 -49.49
N LEU A 118 7.07 -18.46 -49.41
CA LEU A 118 6.03 -18.75 -48.44
C LEU A 118 6.53 -18.65 -47.00
N SER A 119 7.74 -19.15 -46.73
CA SER A 119 8.35 -19.07 -45.40
C SER A 119 8.54 -17.63 -44.94
N ASP A 120 8.97 -16.74 -45.84
CA ASP A 120 9.11 -15.31 -45.58
C ASP A 120 7.77 -14.57 -45.51
N LEU A 121 6.78 -14.96 -46.32
CA LEU A 121 5.42 -14.44 -46.23
C LEU A 121 4.82 -14.75 -44.85
N LEU A 122 4.95 -15.99 -44.37
CA LEU A 122 4.50 -16.39 -43.03
C LEU A 122 5.22 -15.60 -41.93
N LYS A 123 6.53 -15.39 -42.06
CA LYS A 123 7.30 -14.57 -41.12
C LYS A 123 6.73 -13.16 -41.02
N LYS A 124 6.49 -12.52 -42.17
CA LYS A 124 5.89 -11.18 -42.25
C LYS A 124 4.48 -11.18 -41.67
N ALA A 125 3.68 -12.20 -41.98
CA ALA A 125 2.33 -12.33 -41.45
C ALA A 125 2.31 -12.46 -39.92
N PHE A 126 3.17 -13.29 -39.33
CA PHE A 126 3.33 -13.42 -37.88
C PHE A 126 3.74 -12.10 -37.22
N ARG A 127 4.73 -11.40 -37.79
CA ARG A 127 5.20 -10.10 -37.30
C ARG A 127 4.10 -9.04 -37.33
N LYS A 128 3.43 -8.87 -38.47
CA LYS A 128 2.34 -7.90 -38.64
C LYS A 128 1.15 -8.21 -37.73
N ALA A 129 0.71 -9.46 -37.68
CA ALA A 129 -0.43 -9.88 -36.83
C ALA A 129 -0.17 -9.54 -35.36
N LEU A 130 1.02 -9.86 -34.83
CA LEU A 130 1.37 -9.55 -33.46
C LEU A 130 1.52 -8.04 -33.21
N ALA A 131 2.18 -7.31 -34.11
CA ALA A 131 2.41 -5.88 -33.96
C ALA A 131 1.11 -5.05 -33.97
N LEU A 132 0.10 -5.47 -34.73
CA LEU A 132 -1.23 -4.84 -34.74
C LEU A 132 -2.00 -5.13 -33.46
N GLU A 133 -1.88 -6.36 -32.94
CA GLU A 133 -2.56 -6.75 -31.71
C GLU A 133 -1.93 -6.08 -30.49
N ALA A 134 -0.60 -6.00 -30.42
CA ALA A 134 0.12 -5.29 -29.37
C ALA A 134 -0.27 -3.80 -29.26
N ARG A 135 -0.80 -3.20 -30.34
CA ARG A 135 -1.30 -1.82 -30.38
C ARG A 135 -2.80 -1.67 -30.19
N ALA A 136 -3.54 -2.76 -30.03
CA ALA A 136 -5.00 -2.75 -30.03
C ALA A 136 -5.61 -1.98 -31.23
N SER A 137 -4.98 -2.04 -32.41
CA SER A 137 -5.38 -1.23 -33.57
C SER A 137 -6.73 -1.70 -34.14
N SER A 138 -7.78 -0.89 -34.11
CA SER A 138 -9.06 -1.27 -34.74
C SER A 138 -9.05 -1.14 -36.27
N GLN A 139 -7.97 -0.61 -36.86
CA GLN A 139 -7.88 -0.36 -38.29
C GLN A 139 -7.61 -1.68 -39.06
N PRO A 140 -8.39 -1.98 -40.12
CA PRO A 140 -8.12 -3.12 -40.98
C PRO A 140 -6.86 -2.87 -41.82
N LEU A 141 -6.04 -3.90 -42.03
CA LEU A 141 -4.90 -3.82 -42.93
C LEU A 141 -5.34 -3.58 -44.38
N ARG A 142 -4.55 -2.81 -45.14
CA ARG A 142 -4.69 -2.69 -46.60
C ARG A 142 -3.59 -3.49 -47.29
N SER A 143 -3.85 -3.95 -48.51
CA SER A 143 -2.87 -4.73 -49.29
C SER A 143 -1.56 -3.95 -49.52
N ASP A 144 -1.63 -2.62 -49.67
CA ASP A 144 -0.45 -1.75 -49.79
C ASP A 144 0.45 -1.74 -48.55
N ASP A 145 -0.07 -2.11 -47.37
CA ASP A 145 0.72 -2.17 -46.14
C ASP A 145 1.79 -3.28 -46.17
N PHE A 146 1.69 -4.24 -47.10
CA PHE A 146 2.71 -5.25 -47.35
C PHE A 146 3.85 -4.78 -48.27
N LEU A 147 3.65 -3.68 -49.00
CA LEU A 147 4.61 -3.16 -49.99
C LEU A 147 5.51 -2.05 -49.43
N LYS A 148 5.22 -1.55 -48.23
CA LYS A 148 5.99 -0.45 -47.62
C LYS A 148 7.41 -0.90 -47.24
N GLU A 149 8.38 -0.04 -47.53
CA GLU A 149 9.79 -0.29 -47.22
C GLU A 149 10.06 -0.44 -45.72
N GLU A 150 10.95 -1.37 -45.38
CA GLU A 150 11.37 -1.58 -44.00
C GLU A 150 12.24 -0.42 -43.48
N ILE A 151 12.02 -0.02 -42.23
CA ILE A 151 12.68 1.11 -41.58
C ILE A 151 13.88 0.60 -40.76
N GLY A 152 15.07 1.13 -41.01
CA GLY A 152 16.26 0.81 -40.21
C GLY A 152 16.20 1.40 -38.80
N LEU A 153 16.86 0.75 -37.84
CA LEU A 153 16.90 1.20 -36.44
C LEU A 153 17.34 2.66 -36.24
N THR A 154 18.31 3.14 -37.02
CA THR A 154 18.78 4.54 -36.95
C THR A 154 17.69 5.51 -37.40
N ALA A 155 17.06 5.25 -38.54
CA ALA A 155 15.96 6.08 -39.06
C ALA A 155 14.76 6.08 -38.10
N LEU A 156 14.46 4.94 -37.47
CA LEU A 156 13.40 4.86 -36.46
C LEU A 156 13.75 5.66 -35.19
N ALA A 157 15.00 5.63 -34.74
CA ALA A 157 15.46 6.40 -33.58
C ALA A 157 15.33 7.91 -33.81
N GLU A 158 15.73 8.37 -35.00
CA GLU A 158 15.57 9.77 -35.43
C GLU A 158 14.09 10.16 -35.53
N ARG A 159 13.26 9.31 -36.14
CA ARG A 159 11.80 9.52 -36.27
C ARG A 159 11.11 9.69 -34.91
N ILE A 160 11.49 8.90 -33.90
CA ILE A 160 10.89 8.94 -32.56
C ILE A 160 11.53 10.02 -31.68
N GLY A 161 12.76 10.45 -31.98
CA GLY A 161 13.53 11.39 -31.16
C GLY A 161 14.16 10.73 -29.93
N VAL A 162 14.60 9.48 -30.03
CA VAL A 162 15.22 8.72 -28.92
C VAL A 162 16.61 8.24 -29.28
N ASN A 163 17.43 7.90 -28.28
CA ASN A 163 18.75 7.36 -28.54
C ASN A 163 18.64 5.95 -29.17
N ARG A 164 19.43 5.69 -30.22
CA ARG A 164 19.50 4.38 -30.89
C ARG A 164 19.70 3.20 -29.93
N LYS A 165 20.53 3.36 -28.88
CA LYS A 165 20.76 2.31 -27.86
C LYS A 165 19.52 2.06 -27.00
N GLY A 166 18.81 3.13 -26.63
CA GLY A 166 17.56 3.04 -25.88
C GLY A 166 16.47 2.38 -26.71
N LEU A 167 16.32 2.79 -27.96
CA LEU A 167 15.36 2.20 -28.90
C LEU A 167 15.64 0.71 -29.13
N ALA A 168 16.90 0.32 -29.30
CA ALA A 168 17.27 -1.09 -29.44
C ALA A 168 16.81 -1.91 -28.22
N ALA A 169 17.02 -1.41 -27.00
CA ALA A 169 16.56 -2.10 -25.79
C ALA A 169 15.03 -2.23 -25.73
N VAL A 170 14.29 -1.20 -26.16
CA VAL A 170 12.81 -1.25 -26.24
C VAL A 170 12.37 -2.28 -27.28
N ALA A 171 12.95 -2.25 -28.48
CA ALA A 171 12.63 -3.21 -29.55
C ALA A 171 12.94 -4.66 -29.13
N ASP A 172 14.04 -4.87 -28.40
CA ASP A 172 14.41 -6.16 -27.82
C ASP A 172 13.36 -6.64 -26.80
N ALA A 173 12.96 -5.75 -25.90
CA ALA A 173 11.97 -6.05 -24.86
C ALA A 173 10.57 -6.36 -25.44
N LEU A 174 10.21 -5.76 -26.58
CA LEU A 174 8.97 -6.05 -27.31
C LEU A 174 9.12 -7.28 -28.23
N GLY A 175 10.32 -7.86 -28.32
CA GLY A 175 10.61 -9.04 -29.13
C GLY A 175 10.59 -8.79 -30.64
N PHE A 176 10.89 -7.56 -31.06
CA PHE A 176 11.06 -7.18 -32.47
C PHE A 176 12.51 -7.34 -32.95
N LEU A 177 13.47 -7.57 -32.05
CA LEU A 177 14.84 -7.91 -32.44
C LEU A 177 15.00 -9.44 -32.60
N PRO A 178 15.73 -9.89 -33.65
CA PRO A 178 16.14 -11.29 -33.76
C PRO A 178 17.14 -11.68 -32.65
N GLU A 179 17.20 -12.97 -32.32
CA GLU A 179 18.14 -13.50 -31.33
C GLU A 179 19.59 -13.13 -31.66
N ARG A 180 20.30 -12.59 -30.66
CA ARG A 180 21.55 -11.81 -30.84
C ARG A 180 22.73 -12.61 -31.40
N ASP A 181 22.72 -13.94 -31.29
CA ASP A 181 23.91 -14.75 -31.60
C ASP A 181 24.17 -14.93 -33.12
N TRP A 182 23.24 -14.50 -33.99
CA TRP A 182 23.25 -14.90 -35.41
C TRP A 182 23.25 -13.74 -36.42
N TYR A 183 23.17 -12.47 -35.98
CA TYR A 183 22.96 -11.34 -36.90
C TYR A 183 24.19 -10.44 -37.08
N ARG A 184 24.74 -10.41 -38.30
CA ARG A 184 25.74 -9.43 -38.77
C ARG A 184 25.13 -8.26 -39.57
N SER A 185 23.85 -8.33 -39.92
CA SER A 185 23.19 -7.37 -40.82
C SER A 185 22.48 -6.21 -40.06
N PRO A 186 22.27 -5.05 -40.70
CA PRO A 186 21.51 -3.94 -40.11
C PRO A 186 20.08 -4.37 -39.76
N VAL A 187 19.63 -4.08 -38.54
CA VAL A 187 18.26 -4.35 -38.10
C VAL A 187 17.29 -3.43 -38.85
N LYS A 188 16.30 -4.05 -39.49
CA LYS A 188 15.19 -3.39 -40.18
C LYS A 188 13.86 -3.85 -39.58
N PHE A 189 12.91 -2.93 -39.52
CA PHE A 189 11.57 -3.12 -38.98
C PHE A 189 10.55 -2.93 -40.09
N ASP A 190 9.55 -3.81 -40.15
CA ASP A 190 8.35 -3.52 -40.91
C ASP A 190 7.72 -2.21 -40.37
N PRO A 191 7.06 -1.36 -41.19
CA PRO A 191 6.39 -0.15 -40.69
C PRO A 191 5.41 -0.41 -39.55
N THR A 192 4.76 -1.58 -39.55
CA THR A 192 3.86 -2.02 -38.47
C THR A 192 4.63 -2.39 -37.20
N GLU A 193 5.89 -2.82 -37.28
CA GLU A 193 6.73 -3.00 -36.10
C GLU A 193 7.26 -1.64 -35.63
N ALA A 194 7.72 -0.82 -36.56
CA ALA A 194 8.27 0.51 -36.29
C ALA A 194 7.26 1.42 -35.56
N ASP A 195 6.03 1.49 -36.07
CA ASP A 195 4.99 2.29 -35.44
C ASP A 195 4.53 1.66 -34.09
N ALA A 196 4.75 0.36 -33.85
CA ALA A 196 4.45 -0.30 -32.56
C ALA A 196 5.48 0.10 -31.51
N ILE A 197 6.75 0.06 -31.89
CA ILE A 197 7.85 0.55 -31.07
C ILE A 197 7.64 2.04 -30.75
N GLU A 198 7.25 2.85 -31.74
CA GLU A 198 6.94 4.28 -31.54
C GLU A 198 5.78 4.49 -30.56
N PHE A 199 4.70 3.74 -30.70
CA PHE A 199 3.55 3.79 -29.80
C PHE A 199 3.96 3.50 -28.34
N HIS A 200 4.68 2.41 -28.10
CA HIS A 200 5.14 2.07 -26.75
C HIS A 200 6.14 3.10 -26.21
N CYS A 201 7.08 3.58 -27.02
CA CYS A 201 8.02 4.65 -26.62
C CYS A 201 7.29 5.92 -26.16
N ARG A 202 6.20 6.30 -26.84
CA ARG A 202 5.40 7.49 -26.49
C ARG A 202 4.58 7.32 -25.22
N GLN A 203 4.19 6.09 -24.87
CA GLN A 203 3.42 5.80 -23.67
C GLN A 203 4.28 5.49 -22.45
N MET A 204 5.61 5.49 -22.60
CA MET A 204 6.52 5.23 -21.50
C MET A 204 6.37 6.26 -20.38
N VAL A 205 6.39 5.75 -19.16
CA VAL A 205 6.22 6.54 -17.94
C VAL A 205 7.56 6.71 -17.22
N THR A 206 7.69 7.81 -16.50
CA THR A 206 8.81 8.11 -15.60
C THR A 206 8.71 7.28 -14.32
N ARG A 207 9.84 7.13 -13.61
CA ARG A 207 9.87 6.46 -12.30
C ARG A 207 8.86 7.02 -11.28
N MET A 208 8.63 8.33 -11.30
CA MET A 208 7.69 9.01 -10.41
C MET A 208 6.24 8.65 -10.74
N GLU A 209 5.90 8.57 -12.02
CA GLU A 209 4.58 8.12 -12.48
C GLU A 209 4.36 6.64 -12.12
N VAL A 210 5.38 5.78 -12.27
CA VAL A 210 5.32 4.38 -11.80
C VAL A 210 5.04 4.31 -10.31
N ALA A 211 5.81 5.05 -9.50
CA ALA A 211 5.64 5.07 -8.06
C ALA A 211 4.23 5.53 -7.65
N THR A 212 3.71 6.55 -8.34
CA THR A 212 2.37 7.09 -8.11
C THR A 212 1.28 6.09 -8.47
N ALA A 213 1.36 5.48 -9.66
CA ALA A 213 0.40 4.48 -10.14
C ALA A 213 0.39 3.22 -9.25
N LEU A 214 1.55 2.78 -8.79
CA LEU A 214 1.68 1.63 -7.90
C LEU A 214 1.44 1.98 -6.42
N GLY A 215 1.25 3.26 -6.08
CA GLY A 215 0.99 3.71 -4.70
C GLY A 215 2.18 3.56 -3.75
N MET A 216 3.42 3.63 -4.23
CA MET A 216 4.65 3.49 -3.43
C MET A 216 5.60 4.69 -3.58
N ALA A 217 6.72 4.71 -2.86
CA ALA A 217 7.74 5.74 -3.04
C ALA A 217 8.66 5.38 -4.23
N SER A 218 9.26 6.38 -4.88
CA SER A 218 10.11 6.18 -6.07
C SER A 218 11.32 5.28 -5.84
N GLN A 219 11.85 5.25 -4.62
CA GLN A 219 12.94 4.37 -4.22
C GLN A 219 12.52 2.90 -4.11
N ASP A 220 11.24 2.64 -3.81
CA ASP A 220 10.67 1.29 -3.68
C ASP A 220 10.33 0.65 -5.04
N VAL A 221 10.52 1.38 -6.14
CA VAL A 221 10.38 0.85 -7.50
C VAL A 221 11.55 -0.06 -7.89
N GLN A 222 12.76 0.17 -7.33
CA GLN A 222 13.97 -0.58 -7.74
C GLN A 222 13.82 -2.10 -7.53
N PRO A 223 13.32 -2.60 -6.39
CA PRO A 223 13.16 -4.03 -6.20
C PRO A 223 12.24 -4.70 -7.22
N LEU A 224 11.26 -3.99 -7.77
CA LEU A 224 10.40 -4.51 -8.85
C LEU A 224 11.18 -4.64 -10.18
N VAL A 225 12.09 -3.72 -10.45
CA VAL A 225 13.02 -3.80 -11.59
C VAL A 225 13.95 -4.98 -11.42
N ASP A 226 14.59 -5.09 -10.25
CA ASP A 226 15.57 -6.13 -9.96
C ASP A 226 14.95 -7.53 -9.98
N ALA A 227 13.67 -7.65 -9.60
CA ALA A 227 12.90 -8.88 -9.68
C ALA A 227 12.30 -9.16 -11.07
N GLY A 228 12.47 -8.25 -12.04
CA GLY A 228 12.00 -8.42 -13.42
C GLY A 228 10.51 -8.19 -13.65
N PHE A 229 9.79 -7.60 -12.69
CA PHE A 229 8.35 -7.30 -12.84
C PHE A 229 8.09 -6.08 -13.72
N ILE A 230 9.03 -5.14 -13.76
CA ILE A 230 8.99 -3.98 -14.65
C ILE A 230 10.35 -3.81 -15.31
N ARG A 231 10.36 -3.37 -16.57
CA ARG A 231 11.60 -3.16 -17.32
C ARG A 231 12.02 -1.70 -17.30
N GLU A 232 13.29 -1.48 -16.98
CA GLU A 232 13.90 -0.16 -16.91
C GLU A 232 14.69 0.14 -18.20
N PHE A 233 14.34 1.24 -18.87
CA PHE A 233 15.00 1.69 -20.10
C PHE A 233 15.76 2.98 -19.85
N ARG A 234 17.04 2.98 -20.24
CA ARG A 234 17.93 4.15 -20.20
C ARG A 234 17.97 4.81 -21.57
N ASN A 235 18.22 6.13 -21.59
CA ASN A 235 18.40 6.91 -22.83
C ASN A 235 17.18 6.95 -23.75
N VAL A 236 15.97 6.74 -23.22
CA VAL A 236 14.71 6.97 -23.94
C VAL A 236 14.15 8.31 -23.47
N THR A 237 14.41 9.36 -24.25
CA THR A 237 13.94 10.73 -23.97
C THR A 237 12.89 11.14 -24.97
N ALA A 238 11.79 10.39 -25.05
CA ALA A 238 10.60 10.88 -25.74
C ALA A 238 9.96 11.95 -24.83
N ASN A 239 10.16 13.24 -25.16
CA ASN A 239 9.45 14.38 -24.57
C ASN A 239 9.56 14.53 -23.04
N GLY A 240 10.75 14.83 -22.51
CA GLY A 240 10.90 15.25 -21.11
C GLY A 240 12.33 15.15 -20.58
N PRO A 241 12.55 15.49 -19.29
CA PRO A 241 13.86 15.41 -18.66
C PRO A 241 14.42 13.98 -18.74
N GLY A 242 15.74 13.89 -18.88
CA GLY A 242 16.48 12.63 -18.92
C GLY A 242 16.24 11.78 -17.68
N GLY A 243 16.26 10.45 -17.83
CA GLY A 243 16.05 9.53 -16.73
C GLY A 243 15.61 8.14 -17.20
N PHE A 244 15.26 7.31 -16.23
CA PHE A 244 14.73 5.97 -16.45
C PHE A 244 13.28 6.02 -16.92
N ARG A 245 12.96 5.21 -17.93
CA ARG A 245 11.61 5.02 -18.48
C ARG A 245 11.15 3.59 -18.28
N PHE A 246 9.84 3.42 -18.16
CA PHE A 246 9.19 2.14 -17.94
C PHE A 246 8.02 1.99 -18.92
N LEU A 247 7.74 0.77 -19.35
CA LEU A 247 6.59 0.48 -20.20
C LEU A 247 5.31 0.57 -19.36
N ARG A 248 4.29 1.27 -19.89
CA ARG A 248 2.97 1.35 -19.25
C ARG A 248 2.30 -0.03 -19.14
N SER A 249 2.50 -0.89 -20.13
CA SER A 249 1.99 -2.26 -20.13
C SER A 249 2.47 -3.06 -18.90
N ASP A 250 3.73 -2.89 -18.48
CA ASP A 250 4.27 -3.60 -17.31
C ASP A 250 3.52 -3.19 -16.03
N LEU A 251 3.14 -1.92 -15.92
CA LEU A 251 2.34 -1.42 -14.79
C LEU A 251 0.93 -1.98 -14.83
N GLU A 252 0.31 -1.99 -16.00
CA GLU A 252 -1.04 -2.53 -16.20
C GLU A 252 -1.10 -4.02 -15.85
N THR A 253 -0.09 -4.81 -16.25
CA THR A 253 0.05 -6.21 -15.84
C THR A 253 0.13 -6.36 -14.32
N ILE A 254 0.93 -5.54 -13.64
CA ILE A 254 1.01 -5.55 -12.17
C ILE A 254 -0.34 -5.20 -11.55
N LEU A 255 -0.98 -4.12 -12.00
CA LEU A 255 -2.27 -3.68 -11.45
C LEU A 255 -3.37 -4.72 -11.66
N GLY A 256 -3.42 -5.35 -12.84
CA GLY A 256 -4.31 -6.47 -13.15
C GLY A 256 -4.06 -7.68 -12.23
N THR A 257 -2.79 -8.04 -12.02
CA THR A 257 -2.39 -9.12 -11.10
C THR A 257 -2.84 -8.86 -9.67
N LEU A 258 -2.68 -7.62 -9.18
CA LEU A 258 -3.12 -7.23 -7.85
C LEU A 258 -4.65 -7.30 -7.71
N ALA A 259 -5.39 -6.81 -8.70
CA ALA A 259 -6.85 -6.83 -8.70
C ALA A 259 -7.40 -8.26 -8.70
N ALA A 260 -6.88 -9.13 -9.59
CA ALA A 260 -7.30 -10.52 -9.69
C ALA A 260 -7.05 -11.30 -8.39
N ARG A 261 -5.89 -11.07 -7.75
CA ARG A 261 -5.53 -11.79 -6.52
C ARG A 261 -6.26 -11.27 -5.29
N ALA A 262 -6.50 -9.96 -5.18
CA ALA A 262 -7.24 -9.40 -4.07
C ALA A 262 -8.69 -9.91 -4.03
N GLN A 263 -9.35 -10.09 -5.19
CA GLN A 263 -10.74 -10.60 -5.25
C GLN A 263 -10.90 -12.02 -4.68
N LYS A 264 -9.87 -12.86 -4.75
CA LYS A 264 -9.94 -14.26 -4.30
C LYS A 264 -10.10 -14.41 -2.78
N ASN A 265 -9.69 -13.41 -2.01
CA ASN A 265 -9.57 -13.48 -0.55
C ASN A 265 -10.37 -12.36 0.16
N SER A 266 -11.59 -12.05 -0.32
CA SER A 266 -12.40 -10.93 0.22
C SER A 266 -12.69 -11.01 1.71
N ASP A 267 -12.79 -12.23 2.26
CA ASP A 267 -13.26 -12.47 3.63
C ASP A 267 -12.12 -12.66 4.64
N ALA A 268 -10.87 -12.59 4.18
CA ALA A 268 -9.70 -12.82 5.02
C ALA A 268 -9.35 -11.60 5.88
N THR A 269 -8.94 -11.84 7.12
CA THR A 269 -8.41 -10.78 7.98
C THR A 269 -7.10 -10.27 7.39
N SER A 270 -7.06 -8.99 7.02
CA SER A 270 -5.90 -8.37 6.38
C SER A 270 -5.50 -7.06 7.05
N ILE A 271 -4.25 -6.67 6.88
CA ILE A 271 -3.72 -5.37 7.30
C ILE A 271 -3.22 -4.60 6.08
N ALA A 272 -3.37 -3.28 6.08
CA ALA A 272 -2.93 -2.46 4.95
C ALA A 272 -1.46 -2.70 4.60
N PHE A 273 -1.12 -2.77 3.30
CA PHE A 273 0.24 -3.02 2.79
C PHE A 273 1.34 -2.23 3.52
N PHE A 274 1.13 -0.92 3.71
CA PHE A 274 2.07 -0.04 4.40
C PHE A 274 2.28 -0.41 5.87
N THR A 275 1.19 -0.82 6.53
CA THR A 275 1.21 -1.26 7.93
C THR A 275 1.92 -2.58 8.06
N TYR A 276 1.68 -3.53 7.14
CA TYR A 276 2.38 -4.80 7.10
C TYR A 276 3.90 -4.59 6.95
N ALA A 277 4.31 -3.81 5.95
CA ALA A 277 5.73 -3.52 5.70
C ALA A 277 6.42 -2.96 6.94
N LYS A 278 5.79 -1.95 7.58
CA LYS A 278 6.31 -1.32 8.78
C LYS A 278 6.40 -2.28 9.97
N ASN A 279 5.34 -3.05 10.24
CA ASN A 279 5.28 -3.96 11.39
C ASN A 279 6.29 -5.11 11.30
N ASN A 280 6.64 -5.51 10.07
CA ASN A 280 7.58 -6.60 9.82
C ASN A 280 9.01 -6.12 9.50
N GLY A 281 9.27 -4.81 9.51
CA GLY A 281 10.59 -4.26 9.18
C GLY A 281 11.01 -4.51 7.72
N VAL A 282 10.06 -4.74 6.81
CA VAL A 282 10.32 -5.07 5.40
C VAL A 282 10.20 -3.80 4.56
N ARG A 283 11.17 -3.55 3.67
CA ARG A 283 11.06 -2.43 2.69
C ARG A 283 9.88 -2.69 1.75
N MET A 284 9.15 -1.64 1.40
CA MET A 284 7.92 -1.77 0.62
C MET A 284 8.16 -2.40 -0.75
N GLY A 285 9.24 -2.04 -1.44
CA GLY A 285 9.58 -2.67 -2.71
C GLY A 285 9.77 -4.19 -2.60
N HIS A 286 10.43 -4.67 -1.54
CA HIS A 286 10.59 -6.11 -1.31
C HIS A 286 9.26 -6.79 -0.94
N LEU A 287 8.42 -6.13 -0.14
CA LEU A 287 7.08 -6.65 0.13
C LEU A 287 6.24 -6.75 -1.14
N ALA A 288 6.31 -5.75 -2.02
CA ALA A 288 5.64 -5.75 -3.32
C ALA A 288 6.11 -6.92 -4.19
N THR A 289 7.43 -7.17 -4.28
CA THR A 289 7.95 -8.34 -5.00
C THR A 289 7.46 -9.66 -4.41
N SER A 290 7.44 -9.79 -3.06
CA SER A 290 6.98 -10.99 -2.37
C SER A 290 5.49 -11.27 -2.64
N ILE A 291 4.67 -10.21 -2.66
CA ILE A 291 3.27 -10.30 -3.04
C ILE A 291 3.17 -10.82 -4.47
N LEU A 292 3.81 -10.16 -5.45
CA LEU A 292 3.73 -10.56 -6.86
C LEU A 292 4.23 -11.98 -7.13
N GLN A 293 5.24 -12.44 -6.37
CA GLN A 293 5.75 -13.82 -6.43
C GLN A 293 4.82 -14.88 -5.82
N GLY A 294 3.70 -14.48 -5.22
CA GLY A 294 2.75 -15.43 -4.62
C GLY A 294 3.06 -15.79 -3.17
N ARG A 295 4.12 -15.25 -2.58
CA ARG A 295 4.58 -15.62 -1.22
C ARG A 295 3.73 -15.00 -0.13
N ASN A 296 3.12 -13.85 -0.40
CA ASN A 296 2.19 -13.20 0.51
C ASN A 296 0.80 -13.14 -0.13
N GLU A 297 -0.19 -13.60 0.62
CA GLU A 297 -1.58 -13.47 0.26
C GLU A 297 -2.08 -12.05 0.49
N ILE A 298 -2.99 -11.61 -0.38
CA ILE A 298 -3.57 -10.27 -0.33
C ILE A 298 -5.09 -10.33 -0.39
N ALA A 299 -5.74 -9.33 0.19
CA ALA A 299 -7.18 -9.14 0.20
C ALA A 299 -7.50 -7.69 -0.23
N PRO A 300 -8.76 -7.39 -0.56
CA PRO A 300 -9.17 -6.03 -0.92
C PRO A 300 -8.93 -5.08 0.27
N GLY A 301 -8.33 -3.93 0.01
CA GLY A 301 -8.04 -2.89 1.00
C GLY A 301 -9.01 -1.70 0.91
N ALA A 302 -8.53 -0.52 1.27
CA ALA A 302 -9.35 0.69 1.28
C ALA A 302 -9.72 1.14 -0.15
N PRO A 303 -11.01 1.40 -0.44
CA PRO A 303 -11.44 1.84 -1.76
C PRO A 303 -10.85 3.22 -2.13
N GLY A 304 -10.62 3.43 -3.43
CA GLY A 304 -10.16 4.73 -3.97
C GLY A 304 -8.66 5.03 -3.82
N LYS A 305 -7.84 4.04 -3.43
CA LYS A 305 -6.38 4.16 -3.43
C LYS A 305 -5.76 3.46 -4.66
N PRO A 306 -4.60 3.90 -5.18
CA PRO A 306 -3.95 3.27 -6.32
C PRO A 306 -3.01 2.12 -5.90
N GLY A 307 -2.86 1.12 -6.78
CA GLY A 307 -1.84 0.06 -6.69
C GLY A 307 -1.77 -0.65 -5.34
N PHE A 308 -0.57 -0.80 -4.79
CA PHE A 308 -0.36 -1.50 -3.50
C PHE A 308 -1.04 -0.81 -2.31
N ARG A 309 -1.51 0.43 -2.42
CA ARG A 309 -2.32 1.08 -1.36
C ARG A 309 -3.76 0.59 -1.32
N SER A 310 -4.25 -0.02 -2.41
CA SER A 310 -5.63 -0.52 -2.49
C SER A 310 -5.81 -1.91 -1.91
N ILE A 311 -4.74 -2.55 -1.44
CA ILE A 311 -4.75 -3.93 -0.95
C ILE A 311 -4.33 -4.04 0.52
N GLY A 312 -4.86 -5.07 1.19
CA GLY A 312 -4.36 -5.57 2.46
C GLY A 312 -3.54 -6.84 2.27
N VAL A 313 -2.57 -7.09 3.13
CA VAL A 313 -1.84 -8.37 3.22
C VAL A 313 -2.56 -9.25 4.25
N VAL A 314 -2.90 -10.48 3.85
CA VAL A 314 -3.56 -11.45 4.72
C VAL A 314 -2.59 -11.92 5.78
N CYS A 315 -3.04 -11.98 7.03
CA CYS A 315 -2.25 -12.50 8.13
C CYS A 315 -2.84 -13.82 8.62
N GLU A 316 -1.99 -14.83 8.89
CA GLU A 316 -2.44 -16.09 9.47
C GLU A 316 -3.11 -15.87 10.85
N PRO A 317 -4.18 -16.61 11.16
CA PRO A 317 -4.81 -16.58 12.47
C PRO A 317 -3.88 -17.18 13.52
N GLY A 318 -3.06 -16.34 14.16
CA GLY A 318 -2.15 -16.74 15.24
C GLY A 318 -0.82 -16.01 15.23
N GLN A 319 -0.34 -15.53 14.08
CA GLN A 319 0.83 -14.65 13.98
C GLN A 319 0.41 -13.19 14.16
N SER A 320 -0.01 -12.85 15.37
CA SER A 320 -0.23 -11.46 15.76
C SER A 320 1.12 -10.75 15.95
N LEU A 321 1.67 -10.21 14.87
CA LEU A 321 2.77 -9.22 14.90
C LEU A 321 2.23 -7.80 15.19
N PRO A 322 3.09 -6.88 15.69
CA PRO A 322 2.79 -6.02 16.82
C PRO A 322 1.83 -4.87 16.51
N ALA A 323 0.92 -4.65 17.46
CA ALA A 323 -0.14 -3.65 17.43
C ALA A 323 0.37 -2.19 17.53
N THR A 324 1.02 -1.66 16.49
CA THR A 324 1.52 -0.27 16.51
C THR A 324 0.95 0.67 15.45
N SER A 325 -0.02 0.26 14.63
CA SER A 325 -0.72 1.24 13.78
C SER A 325 -2.18 0.93 13.54
N ARG A 326 -2.97 1.40 14.52
CA ARG A 326 -4.31 1.99 14.40
C ARG A 326 -5.45 1.12 13.83
N ALA A 327 -6.41 0.90 14.73
CA ALA A 327 -7.85 0.75 14.53
C ALA A 327 -8.41 -0.67 14.45
N ALA A 328 -8.42 -1.36 15.58
CA ALA A 328 -9.62 -1.45 16.40
C ALA A 328 -9.15 -1.53 17.86
N THR A 329 -9.91 -0.94 18.77
CA THR A 329 -9.75 -1.09 20.22
C THR A 329 -9.89 -2.57 20.60
N ARG A 330 -8.84 -3.38 20.40
CA ARG A 330 -8.55 -4.43 21.36
C ARG A 330 -8.21 -3.67 22.63
N ILE A 331 -9.16 -3.67 23.56
CA ILE A 331 -8.89 -3.46 24.97
C ILE A 331 -7.74 -4.43 25.27
N ILE A 332 -6.49 -3.96 25.19
CA ILE A 332 -5.42 -4.64 25.91
C ILE A 332 -5.96 -4.61 27.33
N LYS A 333 -6.38 -5.77 27.83
CA LYS A 333 -6.80 -5.91 29.22
C LYS A 333 -5.55 -5.62 30.03
N ARG A 334 -5.32 -4.34 30.30
CA ARG A 334 -4.25 -3.87 31.15
C ARG A 334 -4.51 -4.54 32.50
N PRO A 335 -3.54 -5.29 33.04
CA PRO A 335 -3.65 -5.78 34.40
C PRO A 335 -4.00 -4.62 35.34
N ALA A 336 -4.87 -4.86 36.32
CA ALA A 336 -5.31 -3.83 37.26
C ALA A 336 -4.15 -3.22 38.08
N GLU A 337 -3.02 -3.93 38.13
CA GLU A 337 -1.76 -3.57 38.78
C GLU A 337 -0.91 -2.58 37.97
N LEU A 338 -1.28 -2.27 36.72
CA LEU A 338 -0.51 -1.35 35.88
C LEU A 338 -1.30 -0.07 35.59
N LEU A 339 -0.57 1.04 35.51
CA LEU A 339 -1.08 2.34 35.06
C LEU A 339 -0.48 2.71 33.70
N SER A 340 -1.29 3.34 32.86
CA SER A 340 -0.79 4.05 31.68
C SER A 340 -0.03 5.32 32.09
N LEU A 341 0.75 5.86 31.16
CA LEU A 341 1.44 7.14 31.38
C LEU A 341 0.45 8.27 31.72
N VAL A 342 -0.71 8.33 31.07
CA VAL A 342 -1.71 9.38 31.33
C VAL A 342 -2.32 9.24 32.74
N GLU A 343 -2.60 8.01 33.17
CA GLU A 343 -3.06 7.77 34.54
C GLU A 343 -1.99 8.11 35.55
N SER A 344 -0.72 7.81 35.26
CA SER A 344 0.38 8.09 36.18
C SER A 344 0.67 9.60 36.26
N GLU A 345 0.61 10.32 35.15
CA GLU A 345 0.64 11.79 35.11
C GLU A 345 -0.49 12.39 35.96
N THR A 346 -1.69 11.80 35.85
CA THR A 346 -2.85 12.23 36.63
C THR A 346 -2.67 11.88 38.11
N GLU A 347 -2.22 10.68 38.45
CA GLU A 347 -2.03 10.26 39.83
C GLU A 347 -0.97 11.09 40.56
N LEU A 348 0.11 11.45 39.87
CA LEU A 348 1.22 12.21 40.42
C LEU A 348 1.08 13.73 40.25
N ASN A 349 0.08 14.19 39.50
CA ASN A 349 -0.12 15.60 39.15
C ASN A 349 1.15 16.26 38.56
N ILE A 350 1.77 15.58 37.58
CA ILE A 350 2.99 16.03 36.88
C ILE A 350 2.81 15.97 35.36
N THR A 351 3.72 16.64 34.64
CA THR A 351 3.78 16.55 33.19
C THR A 351 4.35 15.22 32.71
N ARG A 352 4.03 14.86 31.47
CA ARG A 352 4.56 13.67 30.81
C ARG A 352 6.08 13.65 30.77
N GLU A 353 6.70 14.79 30.49
CA GLU A 353 8.15 14.95 30.43
C GLU A 353 8.79 14.64 31.78
N THR A 354 8.17 15.09 32.88
CA THR A 354 8.61 14.77 34.24
C THR A 354 8.49 13.28 34.53
N LEU A 355 7.36 12.66 34.15
CA LEU A 355 7.14 11.23 34.35
C LEU A 355 8.16 10.36 33.61
N ILE A 356 8.46 10.72 32.35
CA ILE A 356 9.50 10.05 31.54
C ILE A 356 10.84 10.17 32.25
N ARG A 357 11.19 11.36 32.74
CA ARG A 357 12.47 11.57 33.40
C ARG A 357 12.60 10.81 34.73
N LEU A 358 11.53 10.76 35.54
CA LEU A 358 11.50 9.92 36.74
C LEU A 358 11.73 8.44 36.40
N THR A 359 11.25 8.00 35.25
CA THR A 359 11.47 6.62 34.76
C THR A 359 12.91 6.41 34.31
N GLU A 360 13.46 7.35 33.53
CA GLU A 360 14.84 7.28 33.01
C GLU A 360 15.89 7.32 34.13
N GLU A 361 15.65 8.13 35.17
CA GLU A 361 16.53 8.23 36.35
C GLU A 361 16.24 7.12 37.40
N GLY A 362 15.33 6.18 37.10
CA GLY A 362 15.10 4.97 37.90
C GLY A 362 14.23 5.17 39.15
N HIS A 363 13.57 6.32 39.31
CA HIS A 363 12.64 6.59 40.41
C HIS A 363 11.30 5.87 40.27
N LEU A 364 10.90 5.51 39.05
CA LEU A 364 9.67 4.76 38.76
C LEU A 364 9.99 3.54 37.89
N GLY A 365 9.49 2.38 38.29
CA GLY A 365 9.66 1.15 37.53
C GLY A 365 8.72 1.08 36.33
N THR A 366 9.26 0.80 35.14
CA THR A 366 8.44 0.50 33.95
C THR A 366 8.25 -1.00 33.76
N ARG A 367 7.04 -1.36 33.30
CA ARG A 367 6.72 -2.70 32.81
C ARG A 367 6.09 -2.57 31.43
N GLY A 368 6.67 -3.24 30.44
CA GLY A 368 6.15 -3.23 29.08
C GLY A 368 7.20 -3.68 28.05
N SER A 369 6.71 -4.23 26.94
CA SER A 369 7.52 -4.60 25.78
C SER A 369 7.01 -3.82 24.56
N GLY A 370 7.91 -3.10 23.87
CA GLY A 370 7.59 -2.37 22.65
C GLY A 370 6.91 -1.02 22.88
N ALA A 371 5.78 -0.77 22.19
CA ALA A 371 5.18 0.57 22.07
C ALA A 371 4.24 0.99 23.22
N CYS A 372 4.02 0.12 24.21
CA CYS A 372 3.18 0.42 25.37
C CYS A 372 4.04 0.40 26.64
N THR A 373 4.39 1.59 27.12
CA THR A 373 5.04 1.78 28.43
C THR A 373 3.97 1.89 29.50
N TRP A 374 3.97 0.98 30.45
CA TRP A 374 3.15 1.05 31.66
C TRP A 374 4.03 1.20 32.88
N LEU A 375 3.46 1.76 33.94
CA LEU A 375 4.08 1.89 35.24
C LEU A 375 3.38 0.98 36.23
N ASP A 376 4.15 0.42 37.16
CA ASP A 376 3.58 -0.36 38.26
C ASP A 376 2.73 0.55 39.16
N LYS A 377 1.46 0.19 39.36
CA LYS A 377 0.51 1.00 40.12
C LYS A 377 0.95 1.18 41.57
N ALA A 378 1.49 0.13 42.20
CA ALA A 378 1.95 0.21 43.58
C ALA A 378 3.15 1.15 43.68
N SER A 379 4.10 1.06 42.74
CA SER A 379 5.24 1.99 42.66
C SER A 379 4.81 3.44 42.47
N VAL A 380 3.82 3.72 41.60
CA VAL A 380 3.31 5.09 41.40
C VAL A 380 2.63 5.61 42.67
N LEU A 381 1.80 4.80 43.34
CA LEU A 381 1.11 5.21 44.57
C LEU A 381 2.07 5.38 45.76
N ASP A 382 3.11 4.56 45.85
CA ASP A 382 4.19 4.69 46.83
C ASP A 382 5.00 5.98 46.58
N PHE A 383 5.30 6.27 45.32
CA PHE A 383 5.92 7.54 44.96
C PHE A 383 5.01 8.72 45.33
N ALA A 384 3.71 8.62 45.03
CA ALA A 384 2.70 9.64 45.33
C ALA A 384 2.47 9.87 46.83
N THR A 385 2.87 8.94 47.69
CA THR A 385 2.78 9.09 49.15
C THR A 385 4.03 9.79 49.70
N HIS A 386 5.22 9.49 49.19
CA HIS A 386 6.48 10.04 49.67
C HIS A 386 6.94 11.33 48.99
N HIS A 387 6.46 11.62 47.78
CA HIS A 387 6.90 12.77 46.99
C HIS A 387 5.73 13.65 46.58
N ARG A 388 6.00 14.95 46.39
CA ARG A 388 4.99 15.92 45.94
C ARG A 388 5.55 16.86 44.89
N ASN A 389 4.70 17.26 43.97
CA ASN A 389 4.95 18.40 43.11
C ASN A 389 4.90 19.69 43.95
N ALA A 390 5.99 20.45 43.96
CA ALA A 390 6.12 21.68 44.75
C ALA A 390 5.01 22.70 44.45
N ARG A 391 4.44 22.69 43.24
CA ARG A 391 3.32 23.58 42.88
C ARG A 391 2.06 23.37 43.72
N GLU A 392 1.87 22.19 44.28
CA GLU A 392 0.71 21.89 45.15
C GLU A 392 0.75 22.68 46.46
N PHE A 393 1.93 23.15 46.88
CA PHE A 393 2.11 23.91 48.12
C PHE A 393 1.92 25.42 47.94
N LEU A 394 1.89 25.93 46.70
CA LEU A 394 1.80 27.37 46.45
C LEU A 394 0.56 28.04 47.07
N PRO A 395 -0.64 27.44 47.03
CA PRO A 395 -1.81 28.03 47.69
C PRO A 395 -1.66 28.17 49.21
N TYR A 396 -0.86 27.29 49.83
CA TYR A 396 -0.60 27.32 51.28
C TYR A 396 0.53 28.28 51.63
N PHE A 397 1.58 28.31 50.81
CA PHE A 397 2.76 29.14 51.02
C PHE A 397 2.50 30.63 50.73
N GLY A 398 1.60 30.96 49.81
CA GLY A 398 1.27 32.34 49.44
C GLY A 398 2.35 33.07 48.63
N GLY A 399 3.43 32.38 48.25
CA GLY A 399 4.54 32.90 47.45
C GLY A 399 4.72 32.20 46.10
N SER A 400 5.84 32.48 45.44
CA SER A 400 6.17 31.93 44.13
C SER A 400 6.87 30.56 44.21
N LEU A 401 6.90 29.83 43.09
CA LEU A 401 7.63 28.56 43.00
C LEU A 401 9.14 28.76 43.17
N ASP A 402 9.69 29.89 42.71
CA ASP A 402 11.12 30.15 42.82
C ASP A 402 11.50 30.50 44.27
N GLU A 403 10.67 31.25 45.00
CA GLU A 403 10.83 31.47 46.45
C GLU A 403 10.81 30.16 47.24
N LEU A 404 9.89 29.23 46.92
CA LEU A 404 9.86 27.91 47.55
C LEU A 404 11.18 27.16 47.29
N ILE A 405 11.72 27.25 46.07
CA ILE A 405 12.99 26.57 45.72
C ILE A 405 14.17 27.19 46.45
N GLU A 406 14.23 28.52 46.55
CA GLU A 406 15.24 29.22 47.34
C GLU A 406 15.19 28.78 48.80
N ILE A 407 14.00 28.73 49.42
CA ILE A 407 13.84 28.25 50.79
C ILE A 407 14.31 26.79 50.95
N MET A 408 13.96 25.91 50.01
CA MET A 408 14.42 24.51 50.08
C MET A 408 15.93 24.41 49.93
N ALA A 409 16.53 25.21 49.04
CA ALA A 409 17.99 25.27 48.85
C ALA A 409 18.71 25.85 50.08
N ASP A 410 18.14 26.87 50.73
CA ASP A 410 18.66 27.45 51.98
C ASP A 410 18.63 26.44 53.16
N ASN A 411 17.90 25.34 53.01
CA ASN A 411 17.85 24.21 53.95
C ASN A 411 18.61 22.99 53.43
N ASP A 412 19.49 23.15 52.44
CA ASP A 412 20.31 22.10 51.81
C ASP A 412 19.48 20.94 51.22
N ILE A 413 18.27 21.22 50.73
CA ILE A 413 17.39 20.23 50.11
C ILE A 413 17.23 20.51 48.61
N ASP A 414 17.81 19.63 47.81
CA ASP A 414 17.68 19.65 46.36
C ASP A 414 16.37 18.99 45.88
N PRO A 415 15.81 19.45 44.75
CA PRO A 415 14.70 18.77 44.11
C PRO A 415 15.15 17.41 43.58
N LEU A 416 14.24 16.44 43.58
CA LEU A 416 14.52 15.07 43.16
C LEU A 416 15.11 15.00 41.74
N LEU A 417 14.63 15.86 40.84
CA LEU A 417 15.13 15.98 39.48
C LEU A 417 15.88 17.31 39.33
N ALA A 418 17.17 17.26 38.97
CA ALA A 418 17.97 18.44 38.72
C ALA A 418 17.38 19.31 37.59
N ARG A 419 17.32 20.63 37.75
CA ARG A 419 16.88 21.55 36.67
C ARG A 419 17.88 21.48 35.51
N ARG A 420 17.41 21.22 34.28
CA ARG A 420 18.23 21.33 33.06
C ARG A 420 18.08 22.73 32.44
N PRO A 421 19.09 23.23 31.71
CA PRO A 421 18.96 24.49 30.96
C PRO A 421 17.77 24.41 29.99
N LYS A 422 16.94 25.47 29.94
CA LYS A 422 15.76 25.54 29.05
C LYS A 422 16.07 25.31 27.56
N ARG A 423 17.33 25.47 27.14
CA ARG A 423 17.79 25.24 25.76
C ARG A 423 17.98 23.76 25.42
N GLU A 424 18.14 22.90 26.42
CA GLU A 424 18.51 21.49 26.24
C GLU A 424 17.33 20.54 26.43
N SER A 425 16.30 20.94 27.18
CA SER A 425 15.09 20.12 27.38
C SER A 425 13.88 20.93 27.80
N HIS A 426 12.69 20.34 27.63
CA HIS A 426 11.45 20.87 28.21
C HIS A 426 11.55 20.96 29.75
N SER A 427 10.85 21.94 30.33
CA SER A 427 10.81 22.12 31.78
C SER A 427 10.09 20.94 32.46
N VAL A 428 10.72 20.35 33.46
CA VAL A 428 10.11 19.35 34.34
C VAL A 428 9.48 20.02 35.56
N ASN A 429 8.50 19.36 36.18
CA ASN A 429 7.98 19.74 37.48
C ASN A 429 9.08 19.61 38.54
N ILE A 430 8.99 20.45 39.57
CA ILE A 430 9.88 20.41 40.73
C ILE A 430 9.22 19.50 41.76
N ILE A 431 9.92 18.42 42.13
CA ILE A 431 9.41 17.39 43.03
C ILE A 431 10.36 17.31 44.23
N TYR A 432 9.79 17.33 45.42
CA TYR A 432 10.52 17.10 46.67
C TYR A 432 9.94 15.90 47.41
N ARG A 433 10.70 15.35 48.35
CA ARG A 433 10.15 14.44 49.34
C ARG A 433 9.22 15.23 50.27
N TYR A 434 8.08 14.63 50.58
CA TYR A 434 7.10 15.24 51.47
C TYR A 434 7.67 15.44 52.88
N SER A 435 8.49 14.52 53.39
CA SER A 435 9.17 14.66 54.69
C SER A 435 9.97 15.95 54.81
N ASP A 436 10.65 16.32 53.73
CA ASP A 436 11.57 17.46 53.71
C ASP A 436 10.77 18.76 53.66
N LEU A 437 9.73 18.80 52.81
CA LEU A 437 8.75 19.89 52.79
C LEU A 437 8.06 20.07 54.16
N ALA A 438 7.67 18.96 54.79
CA ALA A 438 7.02 19.00 56.10
C ALA A 438 7.96 19.52 57.20
N ALA A 439 9.25 19.15 57.15
CA ALA A 439 10.24 19.64 58.09
C ALA A 439 10.52 21.14 57.92
N VAL A 440 10.80 21.58 56.68
CA VAL A 440 11.13 22.99 56.37
C VAL A 440 9.96 23.91 56.70
N PHE A 441 8.74 23.54 56.30
CA PHE A 441 7.54 24.35 56.52
C PHE A 441 6.82 24.05 57.85
N LYS A 442 7.41 23.19 58.70
CA LYS A 442 6.86 22.80 60.01
C LYS A 442 5.40 22.32 59.94
N LEU A 443 5.09 21.55 58.90
CA LEU A 443 3.74 21.08 58.62
C LEU A 443 3.38 19.94 59.56
N ARG A 444 2.24 20.07 60.24
CA ARG A 444 1.69 19.01 61.11
C ARG A 444 0.86 17.99 60.33
N HIS A 445 0.35 18.37 59.17
CA HIS A 445 -0.47 17.57 58.27
C HIS A 445 -0.12 17.93 56.82
N ASP A 446 -0.58 17.14 55.84
CA ASP A 446 -0.36 17.42 54.42
C ASP A 446 -1.37 18.46 53.91
N PRO A 447 -0.98 19.74 53.70
CA PRO A 447 -1.91 20.79 53.27
C PRO A 447 -2.32 20.63 51.80
N THR A 448 -1.72 19.70 51.07
CA THR A 448 -2.03 19.45 49.65
C THR A 448 -3.15 18.43 49.45
N ARG A 449 -3.67 17.84 50.54
CA ARG A 449 -4.68 16.80 50.51
C ARG A 449 -5.88 17.18 51.38
N PHE A 450 -7.07 16.83 50.92
CA PHE A 450 -8.28 16.95 51.72
C PHE A 450 -8.36 15.82 52.75
N ASP A 451 -8.48 16.18 54.02
CA ASP A 451 -8.75 15.26 55.14
C ASP A 451 -10.23 15.32 55.54
N ASP A 452 -11.11 15.23 54.55
CA ASP A 452 -12.56 15.19 54.74
C ASP A 452 -13.10 13.82 54.27
N PRO A 453 -13.54 12.95 55.21
CA PRO A 453 -14.10 11.64 54.87
C PRO A 453 -15.33 11.72 53.94
N VAL A 454 -16.16 12.76 54.10
CA VAL A 454 -17.37 12.95 53.29
C VAL A 454 -16.97 13.29 51.85
N PHE A 455 -16.04 14.23 51.68
CA PHE A 455 -15.46 14.54 50.38
C PHE A 455 -14.81 13.32 49.73
N ASN A 456 -13.99 12.57 50.48
CA ASN A 456 -13.28 11.40 49.96
C ASN A 456 -14.24 10.30 49.48
N ALA A 457 -15.34 10.08 50.21
CA ALA A 457 -16.39 9.15 49.81
C ALA A 457 -17.09 9.61 48.52
N PHE A 458 -17.44 10.90 48.43
CA PHE A 458 -18.05 11.49 47.23
C PHE A 458 -17.11 11.43 46.02
N TRP A 459 -15.84 11.78 46.20
CA TRP A 459 -14.81 11.73 45.16
C TRP A 459 -14.64 10.32 44.60
N SER A 460 -14.68 9.29 45.46
CA SER A 460 -14.63 7.90 45.00
C SER A 460 -15.76 7.56 44.02
N LYS A 461 -16.99 8.02 44.28
CA LYS A 461 -18.15 7.81 43.39
C LYS A 461 -18.00 8.59 42.08
N VAL A 462 -17.51 9.84 42.14
CA VAL A 462 -17.22 10.65 40.96
C VAL A 462 -16.19 9.96 40.06
N ARG A 463 -15.13 9.39 40.64
CA ARG A 463 -14.09 8.65 39.90
C ARG A 463 -14.64 7.41 39.23
N GLU A 464 -15.45 6.64 39.95
CA GLU A 464 -16.09 5.43 39.43
C GLU A 464 -16.99 5.75 38.23
N LEU A 465 -17.85 6.76 38.37
CA LEU A 465 -18.75 7.20 37.30
C LEU A 465 -17.97 7.71 36.08
N GLY A 466 -17.01 8.61 36.27
CA GLY A 466 -16.24 9.19 35.18
C GLY A 466 -15.24 8.24 34.53
N GLY A 467 -14.86 7.17 35.23
CA GLY A 467 -14.02 6.09 34.72
C GLY A 467 -14.79 5.00 33.96
N THR A 468 -16.10 4.85 34.22
CA THR A 468 -16.95 3.83 33.57
C THR A 468 -17.73 4.37 32.38
N LEU A 469 -18.00 5.68 32.33
CA LEU A 469 -18.72 6.32 31.22
C LEU A 469 -17.78 6.97 30.21
N PRO A 470 -18.06 6.87 28.89
CA PRO A 470 -17.39 7.68 27.89
C PRO A 470 -17.54 9.19 28.23
N PRO A 471 -16.50 10.02 28.05
CA PRO A 471 -15.25 9.78 27.33
C PRO A 471 -14.11 9.09 28.12
N TYR A 472 -14.39 8.47 29.28
CA TYR A 472 -13.42 7.77 30.15
C TYR A 472 -12.32 8.69 30.66
N LEU A 473 -12.72 9.61 31.55
CA LEU A 473 -11.79 10.55 32.17
C LEU A 473 -10.89 9.83 33.17
N GLN A 474 -9.62 10.23 33.23
CA GLN A 474 -8.64 9.74 34.18
C GLN A 474 -8.64 10.66 35.39
N PHE A 475 -8.86 10.09 36.58
CA PHE A 475 -8.93 10.83 37.83
C PHE A 475 -7.85 10.34 38.81
N PRO A 476 -7.22 11.24 39.58
CA PRO A 476 -6.29 10.86 40.64
C PRO A 476 -7.01 10.15 41.78
N SER A 477 -6.28 9.33 42.55
CA SER A 477 -6.82 8.71 43.76
C SER A 477 -7.31 9.73 44.79
N LYS A 478 -6.56 10.83 44.94
CA LYS A 478 -6.86 11.96 45.81
C LYS A 478 -6.76 13.25 45.00
N LEU A 479 -7.78 14.09 45.06
CA LEU A 479 -7.73 15.42 44.44
C LEU A 479 -6.82 16.33 45.29
N PRO A 480 -5.80 17.00 44.70
CA PRO A 480 -5.01 17.98 45.43
C PRO A 480 -5.84 19.23 45.75
N VAL A 481 -5.53 19.89 46.87
CA VAL A 481 -6.22 21.13 47.30
C VAL A 481 -6.08 22.25 46.26
N SER A 482 -4.96 22.31 45.54
CA SER A 482 -4.75 23.25 44.43
C SER A 482 -5.65 23.01 43.21
N GLY A 483 -6.41 21.91 43.20
CA GLY A 483 -7.09 21.39 42.03
C GLY A 483 -6.14 20.77 41.01
N GLN A 484 -6.72 20.12 40.00
CA GLN A 484 -5.98 19.37 39.01
C GLN A 484 -6.67 19.29 37.65
N LEU A 485 -5.86 19.27 36.58
CA LEU A 485 -6.35 18.96 35.24
C LEU A 485 -6.55 17.44 35.07
N ILE A 486 -7.78 17.02 34.86
CA ILE A 486 -8.14 15.66 34.46
C ILE A 486 -8.42 15.60 32.96
N SER A 487 -8.16 14.46 32.33
CA SER A 487 -8.43 14.30 30.90
C SER A 487 -8.70 12.84 30.53
N ASN A 488 -9.24 12.60 29.34
CA ASN A 488 -9.30 11.23 28.83
C ASN A 488 -7.94 10.77 28.28
N GLY A 489 -7.77 9.48 28.01
CA GLY A 489 -6.50 8.92 27.53
C GLY A 489 -5.94 9.55 26.25
N LYS A 490 -6.80 10.19 25.43
CA LYS A 490 -6.40 10.92 24.22
C LYS A 490 -6.21 12.44 24.43
N ARG A 491 -6.41 12.96 25.64
CA ARG A 491 -6.41 14.38 26.00
C ARG A 491 -7.31 15.26 25.12
N LYS A 492 -8.35 14.64 24.55
CA LYS A 492 -9.35 15.27 23.69
C LYS A 492 -10.30 16.12 24.53
N PHE A 493 -10.73 15.56 25.67
CA PHE A 493 -11.52 16.23 26.68
C PHE A 493 -10.66 16.46 27.91
N ALA A 494 -10.71 17.68 28.45
CA ALA A 494 -9.98 18.03 29.66
C ALA A 494 -10.76 19.04 30.52
N PHE A 495 -10.75 18.80 31.82
CA PHE A 495 -11.37 19.63 32.85
C PHE A 495 -10.35 19.98 33.91
N PHE A 496 -10.37 21.21 34.42
CA PHE A 496 -9.69 21.56 35.64
C PHE A 496 -10.67 21.40 36.80
N VAL A 497 -10.33 20.56 37.77
CA VAL A 497 -11.22 20.19 38.88
C VAL A 497 -10.70 20.81 40.16
N THR A 498 -11.57 21.51 40.88
CA THR A 498 -11.29 22.15 42.17
C THR A 498 -12.40 21.82 43.16
N PHE A 499 -12.05 21.77 44.45
CA PHE A 499 -13.03 21.57 45.52
C PHE A 499 -12.96 22.74 46.50
N ASP A 500 -14.11 23.34 46.78
CA ASP A 500 -14.26 24.34 47.83
C ASP A 500 -14.81 23.65 49.10
N PRO A 501 -13.99 23.44 50.15
CA PRO A 501 -14.42 22.79 51.37
C PRO A 501 -15.41 23.64 52.18
N THR A 502 -15.43 24.97 52.01
CA THR A 502 -16.32 25.86 52.76
C THR A 502 -17.73 25.78 52.18
N ALA A 503 -17.85 25.80 50.86
CA ALA A 503 -19.12 25.68 50.17
C ALA A 503 -19.58 24.21 50.01
N GLY A 504 -18.66 23.25 50.15
CA GLY A 504 -18.93 21.84 49.86
C GLY A 504 -19.21 21.62 48.37
N ILE A 505 -18.55 22.37 47.48
CA ILE A 505 -18.79 22.36 46.03
C ILE A 505 -17.56 21.84 45.29
N LEU A 506 -17.76 20.77 44.51
CA LEU A 506 -16.78 20.28 43.54
C LEU A 506 -17.07 20.90 42.17
N ALA A 507 -16.10 21.62 41.60
CA ALA A 507 -16.24 22.34 40.34
C ALA A 507 -15.37 21.71 39.24
N PHE A 508 -15.95 21.53 38.05
CA PHE A 508 -15.26 21.10 36.84
C PHE A 508 -15.28 22.24 35.83
N GLU A 509 -14.12 22.84 35.56
CA GLU A 509 -13.97 23.92 34.59
C GLU A 509 -13.47 23.38 33.25
N GLY A 510 -14.25 23.58 32.19
CA GLY A 510 -13.94 23.06 30.86
C GLY A 510 -12.72 23.74 30.25
N LYS A 511 -11.71 22.95 29.80
CA LYS A 511 -10.50 23.48 29.14
C LYS A 511 -10.41 23.14 27.65
N ARG A 512 -10.62 21.87 27.25
CA ARG A 512 -10.53 21.41 25.84
C ARG A 512 -11.73 20.60 25.44
N GLN A 513 -12.39 20.96 24.33
CA GLN A 513 -13.63 20.37 23.77
C GLN A 513 -14.80 20.19 24.75
N ALA A 514 -14.55 20.36 26.04
CA ALA A 514 -15.47 20.51 27.15
C ALA A 514 -15.65 21.99 27.54
N SER A 515 -14.99 22.93 26.84
CA SER A 515 -15.14 24.38 27.08
C SER A 515 -16.58 24.87 26.91
N GLU A 516 -17.39 24.16 26.13
CA GLU A 516 -18.82 24.42 25.96
C GLU A 516 -19.61 24.26 27.25
N PHE A 517 -19.15 23.41 28.18
CA PHE A 517 -19.79 23.22 29.48
C PHE A 517 -19.37 24.27 30.51
N LYS A 518 -18.52 25.24 30.14
CA LYS A 518 -17.92 26.34 30.93
C LYS A 518 -17.46 25.95 32.34
N ARG A 519 -18.40 25.65 33.23
CA ARG A 519 -18.22 25.21 34.59
C ARG A 519 -19.40 24.34 35.04
N ILE A 520 -19.09 23.21 35.66
CA ILE A 520 -20.07 22.30 36.27
C ILE A 520 -19.82 22.33 37.76
N GLU A 521 -20.84 22.62 38.56
CA GLU A 521 -20.75 22.65 40.02
C GLU A 521 -21.58 21.53 40.61
N MET A 522 -21.01 20.84 41.59
CA MET A 522 -21.56 19.64 42.20
C MET A 522 -21.50 19.79 43.72
N PRO A 523 -22.58 20.27 44.36
CA PRO A 523 -22.69 20.31 45.80
C PRO A 523 -22.71 18.90 46.40
N ILE A 524 -21.83 18.63 47.36
CA ILE A 524 -21.74 17.31 48.02
C ILE A 524 -23.00 17.01 48.84
N ALA A 525 -23.67 18.04 49.35
CA ALA A 525 -24.92 17.93 50.08
C ALA A 525 -26.05 17.31 49.24
N ASP A 526 -26.00 17.42 47.91
CA ASP A 526 -26.92 16.77 46.98
C ASP A 526 -26.15 15.79 46.07
N GLU A 527 -25.63 14.74 46.69
CA GLU A 527 -24.83 13.72 46.03
C GLU A 527 -25.53 13.14 44.79
N SER A 528 -26.80 12.72 44.93
CA SER A 528 -27.56 12.05 43.88
C SER A 528 -27.77 12.97 42.67
N GLN A 529 -28.18 14.23 42.89
CA GLN A 529 -28.36 15.18 41.79
C GLN A 529 -27.02 15.53 41.14
N SER A 530 -25.95 15.68 41.93
CA SER A 530 -24.61 15.97 41.45
C SER A 530 -24.06 14.87 40.54
N LEU A 531 -24.20 13.60 40.94
CA LEU A 531 -23.75 12.45 40.13
C LEU A 531 -24.58 12.32 38.85
N ALA A 532 -25.90 12.50 38.91
CA ALA A 532 -26.76 12.49 37.73
C ALA A 532 -26.40 13.60 36.72
N ARG A 533 -26.06 14.79 37.23
CA ARG A 533 -25.60 15.92 36.40
C ARG A 533 -24.26 15.59 35.72
N LEU A 534 -23.32 14.96 36.43
CA LEU A 534 -22.05 14.54 35.85
C LEU A 534 -22.26 13.50 34.73
N GLU A 535 -23.08 12.48 34.98
CA GLU A 535 -23.44 11.47 33.99
C GLU A 535 -24.03 12.07 32.71
N GLN A 536 -24.96 13.02 32.86
CA GLN A 536 -25.57 13.72 31.73
C GLN A 536 -24.51 14.46 30.88
N VAL A 537 -23.56 15.14 31.52
CA VAL A 537 -22.51 15.88 30.82
C VAL A 537 -21.54 14.93 30.11
N LEU A 538 -21.12 13.85 30.77
CA LEU A 538 -20.21 12.86 30.17
C LEU A 538 -20.86 12.20 28.94
N SER A 539 -22.13 11.85 29.04
CA SER A 539 -22.92 11.29 27.93
C SER A 539 -23.02 12.27 26.76
N ALA A 540 -23.31 13.54 27.01
CA ALA A 540 -23.37 14.58 25.98
C ALA A 540 -22.01 14.80 25.27
N LEU A 541 -20.89 14.65 26.00
CA LEU A 541 -19.54 14.70 25.41
C LEU A 541 -19.21 13.48 24.56
N ALA A 542 -19.75 12.32 24.93
CA ALA A 542 -19.60 11.09 24.17
C ALA A 542 -20.27 11.20 22.79
N ASP A 543 -21.49 11.72 22.73
CA ASP A 543 -22.26 11.85 21.48
C ASP A 543 -21.64 12.84 20.49
N LYS A 544 -20.96 13.88 20.99
CA LYS A 544 -20.22 14.84 20.15
C LYS A 544 -18.91 14.29 19.59
N SER A 545 -18.47 13.11 20.02
CA SER A 545 -17.33 12.46 19.37
C SER A 545 -17.79 11.82 18.06
N PRO A 546 -17.19 12.17 16.90
CA PRO A 546 -17.61 11.62 15.62
C PRO A 546 -17.59 10.10 15.70
N LYS A 547 -18.78 9.49 15.63
CA LYS A 547 -18.92 8.04 15.49
C LYS A 547 -18.21 7.69 14.19
N ARG A 548 -17.08 6.98 14.31
CA ARG A 548 -16.40 6.41 13.14
C ARG A 548 -17.34 5.35 12.58
N HIS A 549 -18.13 5.72 11.58
CA HIS A 549 -18.81 4.78 10.70
C HIS A 549 -17.80 4.13 9.77
#